data_AF-A0AAV4C8Z9-F1
#
_entry.id   AF-A0AAV4C8Z9-F1
#
_cell.length_a   1.000
_cell.length_b   1.000
_cell.length_c   1.000
_cell.angle_alpha   90.00
_cell.angle_beta   90.00
_cell.angle_gamma   90.00
#
_symmetry.space_group_name_H-M   'P 1'
#
loop_
_entity.id
_entity.type
_entity.pdbx_description
1 polymer ?
#
loop_
_entity_poly.entity_id
_entity_poly.type
_entity_poly.pdbx_seq_one_letter_code
_entity_poly.pdbx_strand_id
1 'polypeptide(L)'
;MTRAWIDRFRLRHETGMKTVSGKSGSAPVEVTSVWQRNELSILLQECSAENIFNADESGLFYKCLPNRTLAKKKEKSALDKKFQRTASQF
;
A
#
# COMPACT_ATOMS: atom_id res chain seq x y z
N MET A 1 -23.10 19.71 -17.28
CA MET A 1 -22.73 18.29 -17.51
C MET A 1 -23.32 17.44 -16.38
N THR A 2 -24.41 16.70 -16.62
CA THR A 2 -25.15 15.98 -15.57
C THR A 2 -24.57 14.59 -15.30
N ARG A 3 -24.50 14.20 -14.03
CA ARG A 3 -24.03 12.88 -13.54
C ARG A 3 -24.90 11.70 -14.02
N ALA A 4 -26.07 11.99 -14.59
CA ALA A 4 -27.08 11.01 -15.01
C ALA A 4 -26.56 9.94 -15.98
N TRP A 5 -25.69 10.29 -16.93
CA TRP A 5 -25.12 9.29 -17.85
C TRP A 5 -24.18 8.32 -17.12
N ILE A 6 -23.33 8.85 -16.23
CA ILE A 6 -22.39 8.05 -15.42
C ILE A 6 -23.17 7.10 -14.50
N ASP A 7 -24.25 7.57 -13.89
CA ASP A 7 -25.07 6.76 -12.99
C ASP A 7 -25.82 5.64 -13.74
N ARG A 8 -26.39 5.94 -14.91
CA ARG A 8 -27.02 4.91 -15.78
C ARG A 8 -26.02 3.88 -16.28
N PHE A 9 -24.81 4.32 -16.62
CA PHE A 9 -23.72 3.43 -17.05
C PHE A 9 -23.29 2.48 -15.92
N ARG A 10 -23.11 3.00 -14.70
CA ARG A 10 -22.79 2.19 -13.52
C ARG A 10 -23.87 1.16 -13.20
N LEU A 11 -25.14 1.55 -13.31
CA LEU A 11 -26.28 0.65 -13.08
C LEU A 11 -26.32 -0.49 -14.11
N ARG A 12 -26.13 -0.17 -15.41
CA ARG A 12 -26.18 -1.15 -16.50
C ARG A 12 -25.07 -2.19 -16.43
N HIS A 13 -23.88 -1.80 -15.99
CA HIS A 13 -22.71 -2.67 -15.97
C HIS A 13 -22.33 -3.17 -14.57
N GLU A 14 -23.14 -2.85 -13.56
CA GLU A 14 -22.88 -3.17 -12.14
C GLU A 14 -21.46 -2.74 -11.69
N THR A 15 -21.01 -1.59 -12.18
CA THR A 15 -19.64 -1.11 -11.96
C THR A 15 -19.60 -0.17 -10.77
N GLY A 16 -18.77 -0.50 -9.78
CA GLY A 16 -18.54 0.32 -8.59
C GLY A 16 -17.15 0.97 -8.61
N MET A 17 -16.98 2.05 -7.86
CA MET A 17 -15.65 2.62 -7.60
C MET A 17 -14.99 1.83 -6.48
N LYS A 18 -13.82 1.23 -6.75
CA LYS A 18 -13.03 0.50 -5.76
C LYS A 18 -11.75 1.27 -5.47
N THR A 19 -11.42 1.44 -4.19
CA THR A 19 -10.14 1.99 -3.77
C THR A 19 -9.10 0.90 -3.83
N VAL A 20 -7.99 1.16 -4.52
CA VAL A 20 -6.81 0.30 -4.55
C VAL A 20 -5.78 0.97 -3.67
N SER A 21 -5.54 0.44 -2.46
CA SER A 21 -4.44 0.88 -1.60
C SER A 21 -3.30 -0.13 -1.68
N GLY A 22 -2.07 0.37 -1.79
CA GLY A 22 -0.89 -0.46 -1.49
C GLY A 22 -0.97 -0.95 -0.05
N LYS A 23 -0.54 -2.18 0.22
CA LYS A 23 -0.35 -2.64 1.60
C LYS A 23 0.77 -1.80 2.21
N SER A 24 0.46 -0.99 3.21
CA SER A 24 1.48 -0.46 4.12
C SER A 24 1.80 -1.58 5.12
N GLY A 25 3.02 -2.10 5.06
CA GLY A 25 3.53 -3.00 6.10
C GLY A 25 4.10 -2.13 7.20
N SER A 26 3.39 -2.02 8.32
CA SER A 26 3.95 -1.40 9.53
C SER A 26 4.53 -2.50 10.41
N ALA A 27 5.79 -2.33 10.83
CA ALA A 27 6.38 -3.20 11.83
C ALA A 27 5.70 -2.96 13.19
N PRO A 28 5.59 -3.99 14.06
CA PRO A 28 5.10 -3.80 15.42
C PRO A 28 5.93 -2.75 16.17
N VAL A 29 5.24 -1.93 16.97
CA VAL A 29 5.87 -0.82 17.70
C VAL A 29 6.91 -1.34 18.69
N GLU A 30 6.63 -2.46 19.34
CA GLU A 30 7.51 -3.11 20.31
C GLU A 30 8.83 -3.53 19.64
N VAL A 31 8.75 -4.21 18.49
CA VAL A 31 9.92 -4.65 17.71
C VAL A 31 10.76 -3.45 17.27
N THR A 32 10.09 -2.40 16.79
CA THR A 32 10.76 -1.16 16.35
C THR A 32 11.46 -0.47 17.52
N SER A 33 10.82 -0.42 18.69
CA SER A 33 11.38 0.23 19.88
C SER A 33 12.59 -0.50 20.46
N VAL A 34 12.60 -1.84 20.43
CA VAL A 34 13.74 -2.66 20.87
C VAL A 34 14.92 -2.47 19.93
N TRP A 35 14.68 -2.51 18.61
CA TRP A 35 15.72 -2.30 17.60
C TRP A 35 16.35 -0.91 17.70
N GLN A 36 15.54 0.14 17.89
CA GLN A 36 16.03 1.52 18.06
C GLN A 36 16.92 1.69 19.31
N ARG A 37 16.62 0.99 20.40
CA ARG A 37 17.41 1.10 21.64
C ARG A 37 18.72 0.33 21.58
N ASN A 38 18.69 -0.87 21.01
CA ASN A 38 19.82 -1.80 21.11
C ASN A 38 20.74 -1.70 19.89
N GLU A 39 20.19 -1.77 18.69
CA GLU A 39 20.99 -1.89 17.46
C GLU A 39 21.36 -0.51 16.90
N LEU A 40 20.37 0.40 16.82
CA LEU A 40 20.58 1.72 16.25
C LEU A 40 21.57 2.57 17.06
N SER A 41 21.56 2.44 18.40
CA SER A 41 22.45 3.18 19.28
C SER A 41 23.93 2.80 19.08
N ILE A 42 24.21 1.50 18.87
CA ILE A 42 25.55 0.99 18.58
C ILE A 42 26.05 1.51 17.23
N LEU A 43 25.20 1.43 16.19
CA LEU A 43 25.55 1.91 14.85
C LEU A 43 25.85 3.42 14.83
N LEU A 44 25.11 4.21 15.61
CA LEU A 44 25.32 5.65 15.71
C LEU A 44 26.58 6.03 16.51
N GLN A 45 27.03 5.19 17.44
CA GLN A 45 28.27 5.46 18.18
C GLN A 45 29.51 5.39 17.29
N GLU A 46 29.48 4.55 16.27
CA GLU A 46 30.57 4.37 15.30
C GLU A 46 30.49 5.37 14.12
N CYS A 47 29.39 6.12 14.00
CA CYS A 47 29.17 7.09 12.92
C CYS A 47 29.26 8.53 13.44
N SER A 48 30.06 9.39 12.80
CA SER A 48 30.01 10.82 13.09
C SER A 48 28.69 11.43 12.58
N ALA A 49 28.20 12.47 13.26
CA ALA A 49 26.95 13.13 12.90
C ALA A 49 26.93 13.68 11.46
N GLU A 50 28.09 14.05 10.94
CA GLU A 50 28.30 14.54 9.56
C GLU A 50 28.06 13.47 8.49
N ASN A 51 28.10 12.19 8.87
CA ASN A 51 27.93 11.04 7.98
C ASN A 51 26.53 10.41 8.07
N ILE A 52 25.59 11.06 8.75
CA ILE A 52 24.19 10.61 8.84
C ILE A 52 23.40 11.24 7.70
N PHE A 53 23.06 10.43 6.70
CA PHE A 53 22.27 10.86 5.54
C PHE A 53 20.86 10.28 5.61
N ASN A 54 19.87 11.11 5.26
CA ASN A 54 18.52 10.61 5.01
C ASN A 54 18.50 9.91 3.65
N ALA A 55 18.31 8.59 3.64
CA ALA A 55 18.10 7.80 2.45
C ALA A 55 16.71 7.19 2.52
N ASP A 56 15.82 7.63 1.64
CA ASP A 56 14.50 7.04 1.46
C ASP A 56 14.32 6.63 0.00
N GLU A 57 13.58 5.55 -0.23
CA GLU A 57 13.33 5.05 -1.57
C GLU A 57 12.25 5.92 -2.24
N SER A 58 12.67 6.78 -3.16
CA SER A 58 11.75 7.44 -4.08
C SER A 58 11.35 6.46 -5.19
N GLY A 59 10.19 5.81 -5.03
CA GLY A 59 9.59 5.02 -6.10
C GLY A 59 9.05 5.91 -7.23
N LEU A 60 9.70 5.90 -8.40
CA LEU A 60 9.16 6.55 -9.59
C LEU A 60 7.96 5.76 -10.11
N PHE A 61 6.77 6.29 -9.87
CA PHE A 61 5.53 5.65 -10.32
C PHE A 61 5.25 5.92 -11.80
N TYR A 62 5.88 5.14 -12.69
CA TYR A 62 5.51 5.13 -14.09
C TYR A 62 4.17 4.40 -14.28
N LYS A 63 3.15 5.11 -14.82
CA LYS A 63 1.78 4.61 -15.01
C LYS A 63 1.08 4.17 -13.71
N CYS A 64 1.26 4.92 -12.62
CA CYS A 64 0.47 4.70 -11.42
C CYS A 64 -1.02 4.82 -11.76
N LEU A 65 -1.77 3.73 -11.56
CA LEU A 65 -3.21 3.79 -11.68
C LEU A 65 -3.77 4.70 -10.59
N PRO A 66 -4.84 5.46 -10.87
CA PRO A 66 -5.51 6.22 -9.83
C PRO A 66 -5.91 5.28 -8.69
N ASN A 67 -5.78 5.77 -7.44
CA ASN A 67 -6.17 5.05 -6.23
C ASN A 67 -7.64 4.60 -6.21
N ARG A 68 -8.43 5.02 -7.21
CA ARG A 68 -9.82 4.65 -7.42
C ARG A 68 -9.98 4.18 -8.86
N THR A 69 -10.43 2.95 -9.04
CA THR A 69 -10.73 2.38 -10.35
C THR A 69 -12.18 1.90 -10.39
N LEU A 70 -12.82 2.02 -11.56
CA LEU A 70 -14.14 1.44 -11.81
C LEU A 70 -13.98 -0.06 -12.10
N ALA A 71 -14.56 -0.91 -11.26
CA ALA A 71 -14.48 -2.36 -11.40
C ALA A 71 -15.85 -3.00 -11.20
N LYS A 72 -16.08 -4.18 -11.78
CA LYS A 72 -17.36 -4.88 -11.59
C LYS A 72 -17.54 -5.20 -10.11
N LYS A 73 -18.76 -5.05 -9.60
CA LYS A 73 -19.08 -5.29 -8.19
C LYS A 73 -18.63 -6.68 -7.71
N LYS A 74 -18.78 -7.70 -8.58
CA LYS A 74 -18.41 -9.10 -8.34
C LYS A 74 -16.93 -9.47 -8.59
N GLU A 75 -16.13 -8.57 -9.16
CA GLU A 75 -14.70 -8.85 -9.37
C GLU A 75 -13.94 -8.70 -8.06
N LYS A 76 -13.38 -9.81 -7.58
CA LYS A 76 -12.37 -9.82 -6.52
C LYS A 76 -11.19 -8.94 -6.97
N SER A 77 -10.77 -8.03 -6.11
CA SER A 77 -9.57 -7.24 -6.37
C SER A 77 -8.37 -8.19 -6.54
N ALA A 78 -7.34 -7.80 -7.30
CA ALA A 78 -6.14 -8.64 -7.46
C ALA A 78 -5.49 -9.02 -6.11
N LEU A 79 -5.75 -8.23 -5.07
CA LEU A 79 -5.32 -8.47 -3.69
C LEU A 79 -6.07 -9.63 -3.02
N ASP A 80 -7.38 -9.77 -3.26
CA ASP A 80 -8.20 -10.86 -2.70
C ASP A 80 -7.73 -12.24 -3.21
N LYS A 81 -7.19 -12.29 -4.44
CA LYS A 81 -6.62 -13.51 -5.03
C LYS A 81 -5.30 -13.93 -4.37
N LYS A 82 -4.53 -12.99 -3.79
CA LYS A 82 -3.33 -13.31 -3.00
C LYS A 82 -3.71 -13.80 -1.60
N PHE A 83 -4.71 -13.19 -0.96
CA PHE A 83 -5.12 -13.56 0.39
C PHE A 83 -5.63 -15.01 0.52
N GLN A 84 -6.34 -15.53 -0.50
CA GLN A 84 -6.76 -16.93 -0.50
C GLN A 84 -5.63 -17.93 -0.80
N ARG A 85 -4.57 -17.52 -1.52
CA ARG A 85 -3.41 -18.40 -1.76
C ARG A 85 -2.54 -18.56 -0.52
N THR A 86 -2.39 -17.52 0.29
CA THR A 86 -1.60 -17.57 1.52
C THR A 86 -2.33 -18.31 2.66
N ALA A 87 -3.67 -18.31 2.66
CA ALA A 87 -4.48 -19.05 3.63
C ALA A 87 -4.63 -20.56 3.34
N SER A 88 -4.13 -21.06 2.19
CA SER A 88 -4.08 -22.50 1.90
C SER A 88 -2.70 -23.12 2.12
N GLN A 89 -1.77 -22.39 2.74
CA GLN A 89 -0.44 -22.85 3.14
C GLN A 89 -0.18 -22.75 4.65
N PHE A 90 -1.24 -22.55 5.43
CA PHE A 90 -1.28 -22.79 6.88
C PHE A 90 -2.48 -23.67 7.20
#